data_AF-A0AAV6IW92-F1
#
_entry.id   AF-A0AAV6IW92-F1
#
_cell.length_a   1.000
_cell.length_b   1.000
_cell.length_c   1.000
_cell.angle_alpha   90.00
_cell.angle_beta   90.00
_cell.angle_gamma   90.00
#
_symmetry.space_group_name_H-M   'P 1'
#
loop_
_entity.id
_entity.type
_entity.pdbx_description
1 polymer ?
#
loop_
_entity_poly.entity_id
_entity_poly.type
_entity_poly.pdbx_seq_one_letter_code
_entity_poly.pdbx_strand_id
1 'polypeptide(L)'
;MDEGICFRIISCVEKWNRSEESPQVAYTFDAGPNAVMIARNRKAAALLLQRLLFFFPPHSDADLSSYVIGDKSILQDAGVKDMKDVEALPPPPEVSDKIPAQQYKGDVSYFICTRPGKGPVVLCDESKALLNPETGYPK
;
A
#
# COMPACT_ATOMS: atom_id res chain seq x y z
N MET A 1 16.38 -17.64 10.44
CA MET A 1 14.90 -17.74 10.49
C MET A 1 14.39 -16.75 9.46
N ASP A 2 13.61 -17.21 8.49
CA ASP A 2 13.00 -16.31 7.53
C ASP A 2 11.86 -15.58 8.25
N GLU A 3 12.07 -14.31 8.62
CA GLU A 3 11.01 -13.49 9.20
C GLU A 3 9.96 -13.27 8.12
N GLY A 4 8.74 -13.77 8.35
CA GLY A 4 7.63 -13.65 7.43
C GLY A 4 7.30 -12.19 7.11
N ILE A 5 6.69 -11.96 5.95
CA ILE A 5 6.38 -10.63 5.40
C ILE A 5 5.70 -9.67 6.40
N CYS A 6 4.80 -10.19 7.24
CA CYS A 6 4.11 -9.41 8.27
C CYS A 6 5.11 -8.74 9.23
N PHE A 7 6.13 -9.47 9.69
CA PHE A 7 7.15 -8.94 10.58
C PHE A 7 8.04 -7.89 9.90
N ARG A 8 8.31 -8.04 8.60
CA ARG A 8 9.06 -7.05 7.81
C ARG A 8 8.29 -5.73 7.70
N ILE A 9 6.99 -5.79 7.43
CA ILE A 9 6.11 -4.62 7.39
C ILE A 9 6.04 -3.95 8.77
N ILE A 10 5.86 -4.73 9.84
CA ILE A 10 5.88 -4.22 11.22
C ILE A 10 7.20 -3.50 11.51
N SER A 11 8.34 -4.13 11.21
CA SER A 11 9.67 -3.55 11.43
C SER A 11 9.86 -2.23 10.68
N CYS A 12 9.38 -2.14 9.44
CA CYS A 12 9.40 -0.91 8.66
C CYS A 12 8.64 0.22 9.37
N VAL A 13 7.42 -0.05 9.84
CA VAL A 13 6.59 0.97 10.51
C VAL A 13 7.18 1.36 11.87
N GLU A 14 7.61 0.40 12.67
CA GLU A 14 8.20 0.64 14.00
C GLU A 14 9.50 1.45 13.93
N LYS A 15 10.38 1.15 12.96
CA LYS A 15 11.62 1.91 12.74
C LYS A 15 11.31 3.35 12.35
N TRP A 16 10.37 3.57 11.46
CA TRP A 16 10.00 4.91 11.02
C TRP A 16 9.30 5.72 12.12
N ASN A 17 8.34 5.14 12.84
CA ASN A 17 7.71 5.81 13.98
C ASN A 17 8.73 6.20 15.06
N ARG A 18 9.76 5.36 15.28
CA ARG A 18 10.85 5.64 16.21
C ARG A 18 11.74 6.79 15.73
N SER A 19 12.09 6.84 14.44
CA SER A 19 12.96 7.88 13.90
C SER A 19 12.30 9.26 13.89
N GLU A 20 10.97 9.32 13.77
CA GLU A 20 10.19 10.56 13.80
C GLU A 20 9.80 10.99 15.23
N GLU A 21 10.20 10.22 16.25
CA GLU A 21 9.87 10.40 17.67
C GLU A 21 8.37 10.53 17.96
N SER A 22 7.52 10.21 16.99
CA SER A 22 6.08 10.40 17.03
C SER A 22 5.38 9.45 16.04
N PRO A 23 4.27 8.79 16.43
CA PRO A 23 3.58 7.86 15.53
C PRO A 23 3.09 8.54 14.24
N GLN A 24 3.58 8.07 13.09
CA GLN A 24 3.15 8.48 11.76
C GLN A 24 2.17 7.49 11.14
N VAL A 25 2.34 6.20 11.43
CA VAL A 25 1.54 5.11 10.86
C VAL A 25 1.23 4.07 11.93
N ALA A 26 -0.01 3.60 11.95
CA ALA A 26 -0.41 2.39 12.69
C ALA A 26 -0.60 1.22 11.71
N TYR A 27 -0.45 -0.01 12.19
CA TYR A 27 -0.76 -1.22 11.43
C TYR A 27 -1.73 -2.11 12.20
N THR A 28 -2.49 -2.92 11.47
CA THR A 28 -3.28 -4.00 12.03
C THR A 28 -3.31 -5.17 11.06
N PHE A 29 -3.48 -6.37 11.60
CA PHE A 29 -3.63 -7.62 10.87
C PHE A 29 -4.90 -8.28 11.38
N ASP A 30 -5.72 -8.77 10.46
CA ASP A 30 -6.90 -9.57 10.79
C ASP A 30 -6.53 -11.07 10.72
N ALA A 31 -7.48 -11.95 10.41
CA ALA A 31 -7.26 -13.38 10.18
C ALA A 31 -6.51 -13.71 8.87
N GLY A 32 -5.38 -13.04 8.61
CA GLY A 32 -4.55 -13.27 7.42
C GLY A 32 -3.30 -12.40 7.35
N PRO A 33 -2.42 -12.63 6.36
CA PRO A 33 -1.14 -11.96 6.24
C PRO A 33 -1.23 -10.52 5.71
N ASN A 34 -2.42 -10.07 5.29
CA ASN A 34 -2.63 -8.74 4.74
C ASN A 34 -2.49 -7.67 5.82
N ALA A 35 -1.53 -6.77 5.66
CA ALA A 35 -1.34 -5.63 6.54
C ALA A 35 -2.27 -4.48 6.15
N VAL A 36 -3.07 -4.00 7.10
CA VAL A 36 -3.79 -2.73 6.96
C VAL A 36 -3.00 -1.66 7.68
N MET A 37 -2.59 -0.62 6.94
CA MET A 37 -1.82 0.50 7.47
C MET A 37 -2.63 1.79 7.45
N ILE A 38 -2.60 2.52 8.56
CA ILE A 38 -3.34 3.76 8.76
C ILE A 38 -2.32 4.88 8.97
N ALA A 39 -2.12 5.70 7.94
CA ALA A 39 -1.26 6.87 8.03
C ALA A 39 -1.99 8.06 8.65
N ARG A 40 -1.29 8.84 9.47
CA ARG A 40 -1.82 9.98 10.22
C ARG A 40 -2.43 11.07 9.33
N ASN A 41 -1.87 11.28 8.14
CA ASN A 41 -2.35 12.26 7.17
C ASN A 41 -1.83 11.91 5.76
N ARG A 42 -2.25 12.68 4.75
CA ARG A 42 -1.87 12.47 3.34
C ARG A 42 -0.35 12.51 3.10
N LYS A 43 0.37 13.40 3.79
CA LYS A 43 1.84 13.49 3.67
C LYS A 43 2.51 12.23 4.21
N ALA A 44 2.10 11.77 5.39
CA ALA A 44 2.57 10.51 5.96
C ALA A 44 2.20 9.32 5.06
N ALA A 45 1.01 9.33 4.43
CA ALA A 45 0.60 8.26 3.53
C ALA A 45 1.48 8.19 2.26
N ALA A 46 1.86 9.33 1.68
CA ALA A 46 2.79 9.37 0.54
C ALA A 46 4.19 8.86 0.91
N LEU A 47 4.71 9.30 2.06
CA LEU A 47 5.99 8.84 2.62
C LEU A 47 5.98 7.36 2.99
N LEU A 48 4.85 6.84 3.48
CA LEU A 48 4.64 5.42 3.73
C LEU A 48 4.73 4.64 2.42
N LEU A 49 4.02 5.09 1.38
CA LEU A 49 4.02 4.41 0.09
C LEU A 49 5.41 4.38 -0.54
N GLN A 50 6.18 5.47 -0.47
CA GLN A 50 7.58 5.46 -0.93
C GLN A 50 8.42 4.37 -0.22
N ARG A 51 8.32 4.28 1.12
CA ARG A 51 9.04 3.26 1.90
C ARG A 51 8.64 1.86 1.52
N LEU A 52 7.33 1.63 1.38
CA LEU A 52 6.81 0.31 1.01
C LEU A 52 7.22 -0.08 -0.41
N LEU A 53 7.21 0.85 -1.37
CA LEU A 53 7.68 0.61 -2.73
C LEU A 53 9.19 0.35 -2.78
N PHE A 54 9.97 1.01 -1.91
CA PHE A 54 11.41 0.75 -1.77
C PHE A 54 11.69 -0.64 -1.19
N PHE A 55 11.04 -1.03 -0.09
CA PHE A 55 11.28 -2.32 0.56
C PHE A 55 10.64 -3.50 -0.17
N PHE A 56 9.47 -3.28 -0.78
CA PHE A 56 8.66 -4.30 -1.45
C PHE A 56 8.36 -3.84 -2.89
N PRO A 57 9.39 -3.72 -3.76
CA PRO A 57 9.16 -3.44 -5.16
C PRO A 57 8.44 -4.62 -5.81
N PRO A 58 7.61 -4.40 -6.84
CA PRO A 58 6.95 -5.50 -7.54
C PRO A 58 7.96 -6.27 -8.39
N HIS A 59 7.54 -7.39 -8.97
CA HIS A 59 8.31 -8.04 -10.05
C HIS A 59 8.52 -7.06 -11.22
N SER A 60 9.63 -7.21 -11.94
CA SER A 60 10.06 -6.31 -13.03
C SER A 60 9.05 -6.21 -14.18
N ASP A 61 8.13 -7.18 -14.25
CA ASP A 61 7.17 -7.31 -15.34
C ASP A 61 5.81 -6.71 -14.96
N ALA A 62 5.67 -6.22 -13.72
CA ALA A 62 4.41 -5.70 -13.20
C ALA A 62 4.20 -4.22 -13.56
N ASP A 63 2.99 -3.88 -13.99
CA ASP A 63 2.59 -2.50 -14.20
C ASP A 63 2.27 -1.83 -12.85
N LEU A 64 2.87 -0.66 -12.60
CA LEU A 64 2.64 0.15 -11.39
C LEU A 64 1.14 0.43 -11.19
N SER A 65 0.38 0.58 -12.28
CA SER A 65 -1.05 0.85 -12.21
C SER A 65 -1.90 -0.33 -11.72
N SER A 66 -1.36 -1.55 -11.84
CA SER A 66 -1.92 -2.78 -11.26
C SER A 66 -1.38 -3.06 -9.85
N TYR A 67 -0.16 -2.59 -9.57
CA TYR A 67 0.49 -2.77 -8.27
C TYR A 67 -0.03 -1.81 -7.20
N VAL A 68 -0.48 -0.61 -7.58
CA VAL A 68 -1.11 0.34 -6.68
C VAL A 68 -2.50 0.71 -7.20
N ILE A 69 -3.52 0.25 -6.50
CA ILE A 69 -4.93 0.43 -6.85
C ILE A 69 -5.68 1.31 -5.84
N GLY A 70 -6.86 1.79 -6.22
CA GLY A 70 -7.65 2.75 -5.44
C GLY A 70 -7.28 4.21 -5.76
N ASP A 71 -6.96 4.99 -4.74
CA ASP A 71 -6.57 6.40 -4.89
C ASP A 71 -5.15 6.54 -5.45
N LYS A 72 -5.03 6.48 -6.79
CA LYS A 72 -3.76 6.61 -7.51
C LYS A 72 -3.12 8.00 -7.42
N SER A 73 -3.84 9.03 -6.97
CA SER A 73 -3.28 10.38 -6.84
C SER A 73 -2.13 10.45 -5.84
N ILE A 74 -2.08 9.51 -4.89
CA ILE A 74 -1.02 9.43 -3.88
C ILE A 74 0.35 9.06 -4.46
N LEU A 75 0.41 8.41 -5.63
CA LEU A 75 1.67 8.12 -6.32
C LEU A 75 2.39 9.40 -6.73
N GLN A 76 1.64 10.41 -7.17
CA GLN A 76 2.18 11.72 -7.53
C GLN A 76 2.74 12.44 -6.30
N ASP A 77 2.05 12.36 -5.17
CA ASP A 77 2.53 12.92 -3.90
C ASP A 77 3.78 12.19 -3.39
N ALA A 78 3.89 10.89 -3.70
CA ALA A 78 5.05 10.06 -3.46
C ALA A 78 6.17 10.29 -4.50
N GLY A 79 5.99 11.16 -5.50
CA GLY A 79 7.01 11.41 -6.52
C GLY A 79 7.28 10.23 -7.45
N VAL A 80 6.36 9.25 -7.52
CA VAL A 80 6.49 8.04 -8.35
C VAL A 80 5.50 8.14 -9.51
N LYS A 81 6.00 8.13 -10.75
CA LYS A 81 5.17 8.12 -11.96
C LYS A 81 5.22 6.77 -12.67
N ASP A 82 6.39 6.15 -12.69
CA ASP A 82 6.59 4.86 -13.36
C ASP A 82 7.48 3.91 -12.55
N MET A 83 7.74 2.73 -13.12
CA MET A 83 8.57 1.70 -12.49
C MET A 83 10.04 2.11 -12.33
N LYS A 84 10.56 3.01 -13.17
CA LYS A 84 11.94 3.51 -13.05
C LYS A 84 12.07 4.39 -11.81
N ASP A 85 11.04 5.18 -11.51
CA ASP A 85 11.01 5.98 -10.29
C ASP A 85 11.03 5.09 -9.05
N VAL A 86 10.33 3.95 -9.06
CA VAL A 86 10.36 2.95 -7.96
C VAL A 86 11.76 2.38 -7.77
N GLU A 87 12.44 2.00 -8.86
CA GLU A 87 13.80 1.46 -8.82
C GLU A 87 14.84 2.50 -8.38
N ALA A 88 14.58 3.78 -8.65
CA ALA A 88 15.44 4.90 -8.28
C ALA A 88 15.14 5.49 -6.89
N LEU A 89 14.17 4.94 -6.13
CA LEU A 89 13.84 5.44 -4.80
C LEU A 89 15.06 5.33 -3.87
N PRO A 90 15.42 6.41 -3.14
CA PRO A 90 16.51 6.34 -2.19
C PRO A 90 16.10 5.50 -0.96
N PRO A 91 17.08 4.89 -0.26
CA PRO A 91 16.81 4.24 1.02
C PRO A 91 16.15 5.21 2.01
N PRO A 92 15.16 4.75 2.81
CA PRO A 92 14.56 5.56 3.85
C PRO A 92 15.59 6.02 4.90
N PRO A 93 15.50 7.25 5.44
CA PRO A 93 16.50 7.81 6.37
C PRO A 93 16.73 6.98 7.63
N GLU A 94 15.72 6.23 8.08
CA GLU A 94 15.81 5.35 9.25
C GLU A 94 16.62 4.07 9.00
N VAL A 95 17.00 3.78 7.75
CA VAL A 95 17.87 2.65 7.41
C VAL A 95 19.32 3.13 7.43
N SER A 96 20.14 2.52 8.29
CA SER A 96 21.55 2.88 8.41
C SER A 96 22.36 2.52 7.15
N ASP A 97 23.18 3.44 6.65
CA ASP A 97 24.07 3.26 5.48
C ASP A 97 25.06 2.08 5.58
N LYS A 98 25.22 1.50 6.78
CA LYS A 98 26.20 0.44 7.06
C LYS A 98 25.75 -0.95 6.59
N ILE A 99 24.47 -1.14 6.28
CA ILE A 99 23.92 -2.42 5.80
C ILE A 99 23.02 -2.11 4.59
N PRO A 100 23.28 -2.70 3.42
CA PRO A 100 22.39 -2.56 2.28
C PRO A 100 20.97 -2.94 2.70
N ALA A 101 20.03 -2.01 2.52
CA ALA A 101 18.63 -2.27 2.83
C ALA A 101 18.16 -3.45 1.96
N GLN A 102 17.84 -4.58 2.58
CA GLN A 102 17.35 -5.72 1.85
C GLN A 102 15.97 -5.40 1.27
N GLN A 103 15.86 -5.46 -0.05
CA GLN A 103 14.60 -5.37 -0.76
C GLN A 103 14.00 -6.76 -0.92
N TYR A 104 12.67 -6.82 -0.88
CA TYR A 104 11.87 -8.04 -0.86
C TYR A 104 10.96 -8.04 -2.09
N LYS A 105 11.60 -8.15 -3.25
CA LYS A 105 10.95 -8.00 -4.55
C LYS A 105 9.90 -9.09 -4.75
N GLY A 106 8.65 -8.69 -4.98
CA GLY A 106 7.53 -9.60 -5.24
C GLY A 106 6.87 -10.23 -4.00
N ASP A 107 7.37 -9.94 -2.80
CA ASP A 107 6.77 -10.45 -1.56
C ASP A 107 5.36 -9.88 -1.35
N VAL A 108 5.12 -8.63 -1.76
CA VAL A 108 3.79 -8.00 -1.75
C VAL A 108 3.17 -8.12 -3.14
N SER A 109 1.91 -8.52 -3.21
CA SER A 109 1.18 -8.66 -4.48
C SER A 109 0.72 -7.32 -5.06
N TYR A 110 0.17 -6.44 -4.22
CA TYR A 110 -0.27 -5.08 -4.59
C TYR A 110 -0.65 -4.28 -3.33
N PHE A 111 -0.82 -2.97 -3.50
CA PHE A 111 -1.30 -2.03 -2.48
C PHE A 111 -2.67 -1.47 -2.86
N ILE A 112 -3.57 -1.38 -1.87
CA ILE A 112 -4.85 -0.66 -2.01
C ILE A 112 -4.75 0.64 -1.20
N CYS A 113 -4.77 1.78 -1.89
CA CYS A 113 -4.82 3.09 -1.26
C CYS A 113 -6.27 3.58 -1.18
N THR A 114 -6.78 3.82 0.03
CA THR A 114 -8.16 4.26 0.24
C THR A 114 -8.27 5.24 1.41
N ARG A 115 -9.47 5.78 1.63
CA ARG A 115 -9.79 6.75 2.68
C ARG A 115 -11.07 6.32 3.43
N PRO A 116 -11.30 6.83 4.65
CA PRO A 116 -12.56 6.60 5.35
C PRO A 116 -13.77 6.96 4.47
N GLY A 117 -14.68 6.00 4.34
CA GLY A 117 -15.86 6.09 3.46
C GLY A 117 -17.12 6.60 4.18
N LYS A 118 -18.17 6.86 3.40
CA LYS A 118 -19.46 7.40 3.89
C LYS A 118 -20.47 6.33 4.35
N GLY A 119 -20.12 5.04 4.25
CA GLY A 119 -21.02 3.93 4.54
C GLY A 119 -21.85 3.46 3.33
N PRO A 120 -22.82 2.55 3.54
CA PRO A 120 -23.65 2.00 2.48
C PRO A 120 -24.63 3.02 1.91
N VAL A 121 -24.92 2.92 0.61
CA VAL A 121 -25.88 3.78 -0.10
C VAL A 121 -26.78 2.93 -1.00
N VAL A 122 -28.03 3.35 -1.17
CA VAL A 122 -28.94 2.76 -2.15
C VAL A 122 -28.63 3.32 -3.53
N LEU A 123 -28.48 2.43 -4.52
CA LEU A 123 -28.32 2.82 -5.91
C LEU A 123 -29.68 2.69 -6.61
N CYS A 124 -30.30 3.84 -6.94
CA CYS A 124 -31.59 3.86 -7.64
C CYS A 124 -31.48 3.56 -9.15
N ASP A 125 -30.24 3.45 -9.65
CA ASP A 125 -29.95 3.19 -11.06
C ASP A 125 -30.00 1.68 -11.34
N GLU A 126 -31.06 1.23 -12.01
CA GLU A 126 -31.29 -0.18 -12.34
C GLU A 126 -30.21 -0.79 -13.26
N SER A 127 -29.47 0.04 -14.00
CA SER A 127 -28.34 -0.45 -14.80
C SER A 127 -27.26 -1.08 -13.93
N LYS A 128 -27.14 -0.63 -12.67
CA LYS A 128 -26.20 -1.15 -11.67
C LYS A 128 -26.70 -2.35 -10.89
N ALA A 129 -27.96 -2.76 -11.10
CA ALA A 129 -28.46 -3.99 -10.51
C ALA A 129 -27.63 -5.18 -11.03
N LEU A 130 -27.27 -6.09 -10.13
CA LEU A 130 -26.47 -7.29 -10.47
C LEU A 130 -27.33 -8.45 -10.97
N LEU A 131 -28.66 -8.36 -10.82
CA LEU A 131 -29.61 -9.37 -11.27
C LEU A 131 -30.43 -8.84 -12.44
N ASN A 132 -30.75 -9.72 -13.38
CA ASN A 132 -31.68 -9.45 -14.46
C ASN A 132 -33.10 -9.30 -13.86
N PRO A 133 -33.84 -8.21 -14.19
CA PRO A 133 -35.14 -7.93 -13.57
C PRO A 133 -36.24 -8.92 -13.99
N GLU A 134 -36.12 -9.58 -15.14
CA GLU A 134 -37.12 -10.53 -15.64
C GLU A 134 -36.89 -11.94 -15.11
N THR A 135 -35.63 -12.37 -15.07
CA THR A 135 -35.29 -13.77 -14.74
C THR A 135 -34.85 -13.96 -13.29
N GLY A 136 -34.43 -12.90 -12.61
CA GLY A 136 -33.90 -12.95 -11.24
C GLY A 136 -32.50 -13.59 -11.12
N TYR A 137 -31.88 -13.97 -12.24
CA TYR A 137 -30.52 -14.52 -12.29
C TYR A 137 -29.46 -13.42 -12.46
N PRO A 138 -28.18 -13.70 -12.17
CA PRO A 138 -27.09 -12.78 -12.47
C PRO A 138 -27.19 -12.25 -13.90
N LYS A 139 -27.00 -10.93 -14.07
CA LYS A 139 -26.89 -10.31 -15.39
C LYS A 139 -25.72 -10.88 -16.17
#